data_AF-A0A0D2ZYI6-F1
#
_entry.id   AF-A0A0D2ZYI6-F1
#
_cell.length_a   1.000
_cell.length_b   1.000
_cell.length_c   1.000
_cell.angle_alpha   90.00
_cell.angle_beta   90.00
_cell.angle_gamma   90.00
#
_symmetry.space_group_name_H-M   'P 1'
#
loop_
_entity.id
_entity.type
_entity.pdbx_description
1 polymer ?
#
loop_
_entity_poly.entity_id
_entity_poly.type
_entity_poly.pdbx_seq_one_letter_code
_entity_poly.pdbx_strand_id
1 'polypeptide(L)'
;MKRAYTNKKSGQIDDGFVRKVVTLVQTQVQDEVSQLQTEDDASTASTNLSRRLVGLGRRTRSVPPSSAPPPFVDSEVLTAQLNDKDDRISLLETRMAAQQAGYEAQRRLNQQIME
;
A
#
# COMPACT_ATOMS: atom_id res chain seq x y z
N MET A 1 -26.32 20.06 -25.27
CA MET A 1 -25.97 20.99 -24.18
C MET A 1 -25.98 20.26 -22.85
N LYS A 2 -24.84 20.17 -22.14
CA LYS A 2 -24.76 19.58 -20.80
C LYS A 2 -25.35 20.58 -19.80
N ARG A 3 -26.45 20.21 -19.12
CA ARG A 3 -27.06 21.05 -18.08
C ARG A 3 -26.26 20.88 -16.79
N ALA A 4 -25.63 21.95 -16.31
CA ALA A 4 -25.14 22.00 -14.94
C ALA A 4 -26.35 21.85 -14.00
N TYR A 5 -26.31 20.86 -13.10
CA TYR A 5 -27.32 20.74 -12.05
C TYR A 5 -27.20 21.98 -11.17
N THR A 6 -28.13 22.90 -11.37
CA THR A 6 -28.18 24.19 -10.67
C THR A 6 -29.46 24.20 -9.86
N ASN A 7 -29.37 24.60 -8.60
CA ASN A 7 -30.54 24.66 -7.74
C ASN A 7 -31.46 25.79 -8.23
N LYS A 8 -32.68 25.44 -8.67
CA LYS A 8 -33.66 26.39 -9.23
C LYS A 8 -34.05 27.52 -8.27
N LYS A 9 -33.85 27.36 -6.95
CA LYS A 9 -34.15 28.37 -5.94
C LYS A 9 -32.99 29.33 -5.68
N SER A 10 -31.74 28.87 -5.77
CA SER A 10 -30.56 29.69 -5.43
C SER A 10 -29.71 30.11 -6.64
N GLY A 11 -29.90 29.51 -7.82
CA GLY A 11 -29.09 29.76 -9.01
C GLY A 11 -27.65 29.25 -8.91
N GLN A 12 -27.25 28.68 -7.78
CA GLN A 12 -25.92 28.11 -7.58
C GLN A 12 -25.83 26.73 -8.22
N ILE A 13 -24.63 26.36 -8.66
CA ILE A 13 -24.31 24.98 -9.03
C ILE A 13 -24.57 24.13 -7.79
N ASP A 14 -25.44 23.13 -7.93
CA ASP A 14 -25.72 22.18 -6.87
C ASP A 14 -24.50 21.27 -6.70
N ASP A 15 -23.59 21.76 -5.85
CA ASP A 15 -22.43 21.05 -5.35
C ASP A 15 -22.83 19.75 -4.64
N GLY A 16 -24.11 19.51 -4.33
CA GLY A 16 -24.57 18.22 -3.80
C GLY A 16 -24.26 17.04 -4.71
N PHE A 17 -24.27 17.24 -6.04
CA PHE A 17 -23.85 16.21 -6.99
C PHE A 17 -22.33 16.03 -7.00
N VAL A 18 -21.57 17.13 -7.04
CA VAL A 18 -20.10 17.10 -6.99
C VAL A 18 -19.63 16.48 -5.68
N ARG A 19 -20.23 16.85 -4.56
CA ARG A 19 -20.01 16.27 -3.24
C ARG A 19 -20.36 14.80 -3.19
N LYS A 20 -21.46 14.34 -3.80
CA LYS A 20 -21.80 12.92 -3.92
C LYS A 20 -20.75 12.14 -4.71
N VAL A 21 -20.27 12.71 -5.83
CA VAL A 21 -19.20 12.12 -6.63
C VAL A 21 -17.89 12.07 -5.84
N VAL A 22 -17.51 13.17 -5.18
CA VAL A 22 -16.31 13.24 -4.32
C VAL A 22 -16.42 12.24 -3.18
N THR A 23 -17.55 12.18 -2.47
CA THR A 23 -17.74 11.20 -1.40
C THR A 23 -17.65 9.79 -1.91
N LEU A 24 -18.26 9.45 -3.06
CA LEU A 24 -18.22 8.11 -3.65
C LEU A 24 -16.80 7.70 -4.05
N VAL A 25 -16.04 8.62 -4.67
CA VAL A 25 -14.62 8.41 -4.99
C VAL A 25 -13.81 8.22 -3.71
N GLN A 26 -14.08 9.01 -2.68
CA GLN A 26 -13.38 8.94 -1.41
C GLN A 26 -13.66 7.63 -0.66
N THR A 27 -14.90 7.14 -0.64
CA THR A 27 -15.22 5.82 -0.07
C THR A 27 -14.56 4.69 -0.85
N GLN A 28 -14.56 4.72 -2.18
CA GLN A 28 -13.91 3.68 -2.98
C GLN A 28 -12.40 3.64 -2.75
N VAL A 29 -11.74 4.81 -2.73
CA VAL A 29 -10.32 4.91 -2.41
C VAL A 29 -10.04 4.43 -0.98
N GLN A 30 -10.92 4.72 -0.03
CA GLN A 30 -10.73 4.34 1.36
C GLN A 30 -10.99 2.85 1.61
N ASP A 31 -11.95 2.23 0.94
CA ASP A 31 -12.19 0.78 1.00
C ASP A 31 -11.03 0.03 0.35
N GLU A 32 -10.46 0.58 -0.71
CA GLU A 32 -9.24 0.06 -1.31
C GLU A 32 -8.04 0.17 -0.34
N VAL A 33 -7.83 1.34 0.27
CA VAL A 33 -6.72 1.55 1.22
C VAL A 33 -6.88 0.69 2.49
N SER A 34 -8.10 0.51 2.99
CA SER A 34 -8.37 -0.31 4.18
C SER A 34 -8.03 -1.79 3.94
N GLN A 35 -8.25 -2.30 2.73
CA GLN A 35 -7.84 -3.65 2.35
C GLN A 35 -6.32 -3.83 2.28
N LEU A 36 -5.54 -2.75 2.18
CA LEU A 36 -4.06 -2.78 2.25
C LEU A 36 -3.53 -2.74 3.69
N GLN A 37 -4.38 -2.41 4.68
CA GLN A 37 -3.98 -2.34 6.09
C GLN A 37 -4.17 -3.67 6.84
N THR A 38 -4.72 -4.70 6.19
CA THR A 38 -4.72 -6.05 6.76
C THR A 38 -3.29 -6.58 6.71
N GLU A 39 -2.71 -6.74 7.90
CA GLU A 39 -1.51 -7.56 8.22
C GLU A 39 -0.13 -6.87 8.12
N ASP A 40 0.02 -5.68 8.71
CA ASP A 40 1.34 -5.11 9.06
C ASP A 40 1.59 -5.02 10.58
N ASP A 41 0.92 -5.86 11.39
CA ASP A 41 1.21 -5.98 12.83
C ASP A 41 1.81 -7.35 13.20
N ALA A 42 2.76 -7.81 12.38
CA ALA A 42 3.73 -8.85 12.75
C ALA A 42 5.15 -8.28 12.72
N SER A 43 5.34 -7.06 13.26
CA SER A 43 6.67 -6.53 13.56
C SER A 43 7.26 -7.19 14.81
N THR A 44 7.55 -8.48 14.73
CA THR A 44 8.40 -9.19 15.71
C THR A 44 9.66 -9.79 15.09
N ALA A 45 9.85 -9.69 13.76
CA ALA A 45 11.02 -10.29 13.07
C ALA A 45 12.01 -9.29 12.44
N SER A 46 11.74 -7.97 12.44
CA SER A 46 12.57 -6.97 11.71
C SER A 46 13.89 -6.58 12.41
N THR A 47 14.25 -7.22 13.52
CA THR A 47 15.39 -6.80 14.35
C THR A 47 16.75 -7.33 13.88
N ASN A 48 16.80 -8.30 12.97
CA ASN A 48 18.01 -9.11 12.78
C ASN A 48 18.86 -8.81 11.53
N LEU A 49 18.34 -8.03 10.56
CA LEU A 49 19.10 -7.71 9.34
C LEU A 49 19.76 -6.33 9.40
N SER A 50 19.04 -5.34 9.95
CA SER A 50 19.51 -3.94 10.02
C SER A 50 20.62 -3.70 11.05
N ARG A 51 20.78 -4.59 12.04
CA ARG A 51 21.80 -4.44 13.09
C ARG A 51 23.20 -4.97 12.72
N ARG A 52 23.35 -5.65 11.58
CA ARG A 52 24.60 -6.34 11.21
C ARG A 52 25.56 -5.52 10.34
N LEU A 53 25.14 -4.36 9.83
CA LEU A 53 25.95 -3.57 8.89
C LEU A 53 26.29 -2.14 9.35
N VAL A 54 25.71 -1.63 10.44
CA VAL A 54 25.89 -0.23 10.89
C VAL A 54 26.97 -0.08 11.99
N GLY A 55 27.98 -0.96 12.02
CA GLY A 55 28.91 -1.04 13.17
C GLY A 55 30.34 -1.46 12.86
N LEU A 56 30.82 -1.35 11.62
CA LEU A 56 32.22 -1.66 11.26
C LEU A 56 33.22 -0.58 11.68
N GLY A 57 32.85 0.27 12.65
CA GLY A 57 33.70 1.27 13.26
C GLY A 57 33.92 0.95 14.73
N ARG A 58 35.17 0.57 15.06
CA ARG A 58 35.80 0.52 16.40
C ARG A 58 35.77 -0.83 17.12
N ARG A 59 36.94 -1.48 17.04
CA ARG A 59 37.41 -2.59 17.85
C ARG A 59 37.39 -2.24 19.35
N THR A 60 36.54 -2.90 20.12
CA THR A 60 36.85 -3.38 21.47
C THR A 60 36.37 -4.83 21.54
N ARG A 61 37.31 -5.76 21.77
CA ARG A 61 37.05 -7.20 21.91
C ARG A 61 36.11 -7.44 23.10
N SER A 62 34.81 -7.51 22.83
CA SER A 62 33.88 -8.31 23.63
C SER A 62 33.71 -9.62 22.89
N VAL A 63 34.49 -10.63 23.27
CA VAL A 63 34.28 -12.01 22.79
C VAL A 63 32.95 -12.45 23.41
N PRO A 64 31.90 -12.72 22.62
CA PRO A 64 30.70 -13.33 23.17
C PRO A 64 31.11 -14.68 23.79
N PRO A 65 30.54 -15.12 24.92
CA PRO A 65 30.84 -16.44 25.44
C PRO A 65 30.57 -17.45 24.31
N SER A 66 31.64 -18.12 23.86
CA SER A 66 31.62 -19.12 22.79
C SER A 66 30.67 -20.31 23.07
N SER A 67 30.01 -20.29 24.23
CA SER A 67 29.07 -21.30 24.74
C SER A 67 27.60 -20.96 24.46
N ALA A 68 27.25 -19.77 23.95
CA ALA A 68 25.88 -19.48 23.55
C ALA A 68 25.66 -19.97 22.10
N PRO A 69 24.81 -20.98 21.85
CA PRO A 69 24.39 -21.31 20.50
C PRO A 69 23.77 -20.05 19.89
N PRO A 70 24.09 -19.68 18.63
CA PRO A 70 23.32 -18.64 17.95
C PRO A 70 21.84 -19.06 18.01
N PRO A 71 20.88 -18.13 18.16
CA PRO A 71 19.48 -18.47 17.97
C PRO A 71 19.35 -19.03 16.56
N PHE A 72 19.25 -20.35 16.45
CA PHE A 72 19.12 -21.01 15.17
C PHE A 72 17.71 -20.71 14.70
N VAL A 73 17.62 -19.86 13.68
CA VAL A 73 16.36 -19.67 12.96
C VAL A 73 16.32 -20.77 11.92
N ASP A 74 15.28 -21.60 11.98
CA ASP A 74 15.12 -22.71 11.03
C ASP A 74 15.07 -22.19 9.60
N SER A 75 15.90 -22.79 8.73
CA SER A 75 15.97 -22.42 7.32
C SER A 75 14.63 -22.58 6.62
N GLU A 76 13.84 -23.58 7.03
CA GLU A 76 12.50 -23.86 6.49
C GLU A 76 11.52 -22.71 6.79
N VAL A 77 11.59 -22.16 8.00
CA VAL A 77 10.77 -21.03 8.44
C VAL A 77 11.13 -19.76 7.65
N LEU A 78 12.42 -19.56 7.34
CA LEU A 78 12.87 -18.44 6.52
C LEU A 78 12.39 -18.57 5.06
N THR A 79 12.43 -19.78 4.50
CA THR A 79 11.94 -20.02 3.13
C THR A 79 10.43 -19.86 3.02
N ALA A 80 9.67 -20.32 4.01
CA ALA A 80 8.22 -20.13 4.04
C ALA A 80 7.84 -18.64 4.11
N GLN A 81 8.54 -17.86 4.96
CA GLN A 81 8.33 -16.41 5.04
C GLN A 81 8.71 -15.68 3.76
N LEU A 82 9.73 -16.13 3.04
CA LEU A 82 10.12 -15.52 1.77
C LEU A 82 9.04 -15.75 0.72
N ASN A 83 8.51 -16.98 0.62
CA ASN A 83 7.43 -17.31 -0.31
C ASN A 83 6.15 -16.51 0.00
N ASP A 84 5.76 -16.39 1.27
CA ASP A 84 4.61 -15.58 1.68
C ASP A 84 4.74 -14.11 1.24
N LYS A 85 5.96 -13.56 1.37
CA LYS A 85 6.24 -12.19 0.90
C LYS A 85 6.22 -12.07 -0.61
N ASP A 86 6.71 -13.07 -1.34
CA ASP A 86 6.64 -13.09 -2.81
C ASP A 86 5.19 -13.17 -3.31
N ASP A 87 4.34 -13.95 -2.64
CA ASP A 87 2.90 -14.01 -2.92
C ASP A 87 2.22 -12.66 -2.63
N ARG A 88 2.56 -12.01 -1.51
CA ARG A 88 2.07 -10.66 -1.18
C ARG A 88 2.53 -9.62 -2.21
N ILE A 89 3.78 -9.67 -2.68
CA ILE A 89 4.31 -8.80 -3.74
C ILE A 89 3.49 -9.01 -5.03
N SER A 90 3.29 -10.26 -5.44
CA SER A 90 2.54 -10.61 -6.65
C SER A 90 1.09 -10.10 -6.62
N LEU A 91 0.44 -10.20 -5.47
CA LEU A 91 -0.91 -9.68 -5.26
C LEU A 91 -0.95 -8.15 -5.38
N LEU A 92 0.01 -7.46 -4.75
CA LEU A 92 0.10 -6.00 -4.77
C LEU A 92 0.37 -5.47 -6.18
N GLU A 93 1.27 -6.10 -6.94
CA GLU A 93 1.55 -5.73 -8.33
C GLU A 93 0.33 -5.86 -9.22
N THR A 94 -0.40 -6.98 -9.11
CA THR A 94 -1.64 -7.21 -9.87
C THR A 94 -2.66 -6.12 -9.58
N ARG A 95 -2.79 -5.74 -8.30
CA ARG A 95 -3.73 -4.70 -7.88
C ARG A 95 -3.33 -3.31 -8.39
N MET A 96 -2.05 -2.95 -8.31
CA MET A 96 -1.55 -1.69 -8.86
C MET A 96 -1.80 -1.60 -10.37
N ALA A 97 -1.56 -2.69 -11.11
CA ALA A 97 -1.82 -2.75 -12.55
C ALA A 97 -3.31 -2.55 -12.87
N ALA A 98 -4.20 -3.21 -12.11
CA ALA A 98 -5.65 -3.04 -12.27
C ALA A 98 -6.10 -1.60 -11.96
N GLN A 99 -5.57 -1.00 -10.90
CA GLN A 99 -5.89 0.39 -10.53
C GLN A 99 -5.41 1.38 -11.59
N GLN A 100 -4.19 1.21 -12.10
CA GLN A 100 -3.65 2.05 -13.17
C GLN A 100 -4.51 1.93 -14.44
N ALA A 101 -4.88 0.71 -14.84
CA ALA A 101 -5.75 0.48 -15.98
C ALA A 101 -7.12 1.16 -15.80
N GLY A 102 -7.70 1.10 -14.59
CA GLY A 102 -8.95 1.80 -14.26
C GLY A 102 -8.83 3.31 -14.37
N TYR A 103 -7.74 3.89 -13.83
CA TYR A 103 -7.47 5.33 -13.92
C TYR A 103 -7.26 5.78 -15.37
N GLU A 104 -6.47 5.05 -16.14
CA GLU A 104 -6.22 5.36 -17.55
C GLU A 104 -7.49 5.24 -18.42
N ALA A 105 -8.32 4.23 -18.18
CA ALA A 105 -9.60 4.07 -18.86
C ALA A 105 -10.53 5.27 -18.59
N GLN A 106 -10.63 5.70 -17.32
CA GLN A 106 -11.42 6.87 -16.95
C GLN A 106 -10.86 8.16 -17.56
N ARG A 107 -9.53 8.32 -17.58
CA ARG A 107 -8.87 9.48 -18.21
C ARG A 107 -9.19 9.55 -19.71
N ARG A 108 -9.12 8.41 -20.42
CA ARG A 108 -9.45 8.33 -21.85
C ARG A 108 -10.92 8.69 -22.11
N LEU A 109 -11.84 8.16 -21.29
CA LEU A 109 -13.26 8.50 -21.37
C LEU A 109 -13.48 10.00 -21.15
N ASN A 110 -12.82 10.60 -20.16
CA ASN A 110 -12.92 12.04 -19.90
C ASN A 110 -12.39 12.88 -21.09
N GLN A 111 -11.35 12.41 -21.78
CA GLN A 111 -10.79 13.08 -22.95
C GLN A 111 -11.76 13.04 -24.16
N GLN A 112 -12.37 11.88 -24.43
CA GLN A 112 -13.41 11.75 -25.47
C GLN A 112 -14.63 12.65 -25.23
N ILE A 113 -14.95 12.94 -23.98
CA ILE A 113 -16.09 13.77 -23.59
C ILE A 113 -15.80 15.28 -23.78
N MET A 114 -14.53 15.65 -23.91
CA MET A 114 -14.05 17.02 -24.11
C MET A 114 -13.97 17.41 -25.60
N GLU A 115 -13.65 16.45 -26.47
CA GLU A 115 -13.75 16.58 -27.94
C GLU A 115 -15.21 16.71 -28.41
#